data_AF-A0A330LTI7-F1
#
_entry.id   AF-A0A330LTI7-F1
#
_cell.length_a   1.000
_cell.length_b   1.000
_cell.length_c   1.000
_cell.angle_alpha   90.00
_cell.angle_beta   90.00
_cell.angle_gamma   90.00
#
_symmetry.space_group_name_H-M   'P 1'
#
loop_
_entity.id
_entity.type
_entity.pdbx_description
1 polymer ?
#
loop_
_entity_poly.entity_id
_entity_poly.type
_entity_poly.pdbx_seq_one_letter_code
_entity_poly.pdbx_strand_id
1 'polypeptide(L)'
;MLMEQLPIILLGFTLGMMHALDADHVMAVSSLSNQKPSLRRTVLFSANWAIGHGSVLVISGLLLFGLGIALPEALIHVAEMSVGVLLIGLGLYSFWQFRQQKLVITKHRHGDVEHSHWHHDEHGKDVEKTATKDGHLPVMVGVLHGLAGSAPALALIPAIGQTELSVVIGYLLMFSIGVMLSMMAFGLGLGSLQGLLKQRYDMLFYWSRRVIALASTLLGCFWLYQAV
;
A
#
# COMPACT_ATOMS: atom_id res chain seq x y z
N MET A 1 28.03 -17.26 17.13
CA MET A 1 27.05 -17.62 16.08
C MET A 1 25.80 -16.75 16.12
N LEU A 2 24.77 -17.03 16.93
CA LEU A 2 23.50 -16.24 16.89
C LEU A 2 23.68 -14.73 17.19
N MET A 3 24.57 -14.40 18.13
CA MET A 3 24.86 -13.02 18.51
C MET A 3 25.65 -12.24 17.44
N GLU A 4 26.43 -12.95 16.61
CA GLU A 4 27.20 -12.36 15.50
C GLU A 4 26.33 -12.08 14.27
N GLN A 5 25.22 -12.82 14.14
CA GLN A 5 24.27 -12.69 13.03
C GLN A 5 23.15 -11.67 13.32
N LEU A 6 22.97 -11.29 14.59
CA LEU A 6 21.97 -10.32 15.03
C LEU A 6 22.04 -8.97 14.27
N PRO A 7 23.21 -8.38 13.98
CA PRO A 7 23.28 -7.12 13.22
C PRO A 7 22.70 -7.23 11.82
N ILE A 8 22.91 -8.35 11.12
CA ILE A 8 22.38 -8.58 9.77
C ILE A 8 20.85 -8.71 9.83
N ILE A 9 20.33 -9.43 10.81
CA ILE A 9 18.89 -9.61 11.00
C ILE A 9 18.22 -8.26 11.36
N LEU A 10 18.85 -7.47 12.23
CA LEU A 10 18.39 -6.11 12.56
C LEU A 10 18.48 -5.16 11.37
N LEU A 11 19.50 -5.30 10.52
CA LEU A 11 19.60 -4.57 9.26
C LEU A 11 18.42 -4.91 8.34
N GLY A 12 18.02 -6.18 8.26
CA GLY A 12 16.81 -6.59 7.54
C GLY A 12 15.58 -5.85 8.05
N PHE A 13 15.40 -5.78 9.37
CA PHE A 13 14.29 -5.04 9.98
C PHE A 13 14.29 -3.55 9.61
N THR A 14 15.43 -2.86 9.75
CA THR A 14 15.53 -1.42 9.47
C THR A 14 15.33 -1.11 7.99
N LEU A 15 15.93 -1.91 7.10
CA LEU A 15 15.70 -1.80 5.66
C LEU A 15 14.24 -2.05 5.30
N GLY A 16 13.59 -3.03 5.94
CA GLY A 16 12.16 -3.28 5.74
C GLY A 16 11.28 -2.11 6.15
N MET A 17 11.59 -1.47 7.28
CA MET A 17 10.86 -0.26 7.70
C MET A 17 11.00 0.90 6.71
N MET A 18 12.23 1.12 6.20
CA MET A 18 12.51 2.17 5.23
C MET A 18 11.86 1.88 3.88
N HIS A 19 12.01 0.65 3.39
CA HIS A 19 11.44 0.21 2.12
C HIS A 19 9.92 0.38 2.09
N ALA A 20 9.21 0.05 3.17
CA ALA A 20 7.76 0.24 3.22
C ALA A 20 7.30 1.70 3.05
N LEU A 21 8.19 2.67 3.25
CA LEU A 21 7.89 4.10 3.06
C LEU A 21 8.26 4.61 1.67
N ASP A 22 8.64 3.72 0.75
CA ASP A 22 8.83 4.06 -0.65
C ASP A 22 7.51 4.59 -1.26
N ALA A 23 7.67 5.48 -2.24
CA ALA A 23 6.58 6.30 -2.74
C ALA A 23 5.45 5.46 -3.36
N ASP A 24 5.78 4.35 -3.99
CA ASP A 24 4.83 3.42 -4.59
C ASP A 24 3.90 2.77 -3.53
N HIS A 25 4.48 2.21 -2.46
CA HIS A 25 3.71 1.58 -1.38
C HIS A 25 2.83 2.60 -0.66
N VAL A 26 3.41 3.75 -0.30
CA VAL A 26 2.69 4.85 0.36
C VAL A 26 1.52 5.32 -0.51
N MET A 27 1.71 5.45 -1.82
CA MET A 27 0.64 5.86 -2.73
C MET A 27 -0.42 4.79 -2.97
N ALA A 28 -0.03 3.52 -3.07
CA ALA A 28 -0.97 2.43 -3.25
C ALA A 28 -1.93 2.32 -2.05
N VAL A 29 -1.37 2.29 -0.84
CA VAL A 29 -2.15 2.24 0.42
C VAL A 29 -2.97 3.52 0.59
N SER A 30 -2.38 4.69 0.32
CA SER A 30 -3.11 5.95 0.40
C SER A 30 -4.32 5.99 -0.51
N SER A 31 -4.16 5.59 -1.78
CA SER A 31 -5.20 5.63 -2.80
C SER A 31 -6.32 4.63 -2.54
N LEU A 32 -6.00 3.45 -2.03
CA LEU A 32 -7.00 2.43 -1.68
C LEU A 32 -7.77 2.80 -0.41
N SER A 33 -7.10 3.33 0.61
CA SER A 33 -7.76 3.86 1.81
C SER A 33 -8.65 5.07 1.52
N ASN A 34 -8.28 5.86 0.52
CA ASN A 34 -9.03 7.04 0.07
C ASN A 34 -10.46 6.73 -0.42
N GLN A 35 -10.71 5.49 -0.83
CA GLN A 35 -12.00 5.07 -1.39
C GLN A 35 -13.06 4.86 -0.29
N LYS A 36 -12.65 4.29 0.83
CA LYS A 36 -13.51 3.96 1.99
C LYS A 36 -12.76 4.30 3.28
N PRO A 37 -12.75 5.59 3.69
CA PRO A 37 -11.96 6.05 4.84
C PRO A 37 -12.47 5.42 6.13
N SER A 38 -11.65 4.57 6.74
CA SER A 38 -11.91 3.95 8.03
C SER A 38 -10.59 3.49 8.63
N LEU A 39 -10.31 3.88 9.88
CA LEU A 39 -9.06 3.54 10.56
C LEU A 39 -8.86 2.02 10.61
N ARG A 40 -9.85 1.27 11.11
CA ARG A 40 -9.78 -0.19 11.21
C ARG A 40 -9.55 -0.85 9.84
N ARG A 41 -10.24 -0.35 8.80
CA ARG A 41 -10.10 -0.88 7.45
C ARG A 41 -8.70 -0.61 6.88
N THR A 42 -8.17 0.60 7.04
CA THR A 42 -6.84 0.96 6.58
C THR A 42 -5.76 0.12 7.26
N VAL A 43 -5.84 -0.09 8.58
CA VAL A 43 -4.84 -0.90 9.30
C VAL A 43 -4.89 -2.37 8.88
N LEU A 44 -6.10 -2.95 8.78
CA LEU A 44 -6.27 -4.32 8.30
C LEU A 44 -5.82 -4.46 6.84
N PHE A 45 -6.06 -3.45 6.02
CA PHE A 45 -5.56 -3.39 4.65
C PHE A 45 -4.03 -3.42 4.65
N SER A 46 -3.36 -2.54 5.40
CA SER A 46 -1.90 -2.49 5.53
C SER A 46 -1.31 -3.83 5.99
N ALA A 47 -1.93 -4.49 6.97
CA ALA A 47 -1.48 -5.78 7.47
C ALA A 47 -1.62 -6.89 6.41
N ASN A 48 -2.78 -7.00 5.77
CA ASN A 48 -3.01 -8.00 4.71
C ASN A 48 -2.12 -7.76 3.48
N TRP A 49 -1.91 -6.49 3.14
CA TRP A 49 -0.97 -6.08 2.10
C TRP A 49 0.46 -6.52 2.44
N ALA A 50 0.93 -6.28 3.66
CA ALA A 50 2.26 -6.68 4.10
C ALA A 50 2.44 -8.21 4.12
N ILE A 51 1.39 -8.98 4.42
CA ILE A 51 1.42 -10.45 4.32
C ILE A 51 1.65 -10.89 2.86
N GLY A 52 0.90 -10.31 1.91
CA GLY A 52 1.08 -10.60 0.49
C GLY A 52 2.50 -10.27 0.01
N HIS A 53 2.98 -9.07 0.34
CA HIS A 53 4.33 -8.61 0.02
C HIS A 53 5.43 -9.50 0.62
N GLY A 54 5.37 -9.73 1.93
CA GLY A 54 6.36 -10.56 2.64
C GLY A 54 6.37 -12.00 2.14
N SER A 55 5.21 -12.56 1.76
CA SER A 55 5.14 -13.92 1.22
C SER A 55 5.95 -14.08 -0.07
N VAL A 56 5.85 -13.10 -0.99
CA VAL A 56 6.60 -13.10 -2.25
C VAL A 56 8.09 -12.96 -1.99
N LEU A 57 8.50 -12.12 -1.04
CA LEU A 57 9.91 -11.98 -0.67
C LEU A 57 10.51 -13.24 -0.08
N VAL A 58 9.81 -13.87 0.86
CA VAL A 58 10.29 -15.10 1.49
C VAL A 58 10.39 -16.22 0.47
N ILE A 59 9.36 -16.41 -0.37
CA ILE A 59 9.36 -17.45 -1.41
C ILE A 59 10.45 -17.18 -2.44
N SER A 60 10.53 -15.95 -2.97
CA SER A 60 11.52 -15.59 -3.99
C SER A 60 12.94 -15.66 -3.43
N GLY A 61 13.17 -15.16 -2.22
CA GLY A 61 14.47 -15.23 -1.57
C GLY A 61 14.94 -16.67 -1.32
N LEU A 62 14.04 -17.57 -0.91
CA LEU A 62 14.33 -19.00 -0.77
C LEU A 62 14.68 -19.64 -2.12
N LEU A 63 13.93 -19.32 -3.19
CA LEU A 63 14.19 -19.83 -4.52
C LEU A 63 15.53 -19.35 -5.08
N LEU A 64 15.81 -18.05 -5.00
CA LEU A 64 17.06 -17.44 -5.47
C LEU A 64 18.26 -18.00 -4.72
N PHE A 65 18.17 -18.09 -3.38
CA PHE A 65 19.23 -18.66 -2.56
C PHE A 65 19.44 -20.16 -2.86
N GLY A 66 18.35 -20.93 -2.93
CA GLY A 66 18.41 -22.38 -3.16
C GLY A 66 18.90 -22.77 -4.55
N LEU A 67 18.60 -21.96 -5.57
CA LEU A 67 19.06 -22.15 -6.94
C LEU A 67 20.41 -21.47 -7.22
N GLY A 68 20.91 -20.62 -6.30
CA GLY A 68 22.13 -19.85 -6.48
C GLY A 68 22.08 -18.85 -7.64
N ILE A 69 20.88 -18.41 -8.02
CA ILE A 69 20.65 -17.50 -9.15
C ILE A 69 20.42 -16.08 -8.65
N ALA A 70 20.96 -15.11 -9.39
CA ALA A 70 20.61 -13.71 -9.20
C ALA A 70 19.22 -13.42 -9.79
N LEU A 71 18.54 -12.40 -9.27
CA LEU A 71 17.25 -11.95 -9.77
C LEU A 71 17.44 -11.36 -11.20
N PRO A 72 16.78 -11.89 -12.24
CA PRO A 72 16.94 -11.37 -13.59
C PRO A 72 16.42 -9.94 -13.73
N GLU A 73 17.18 -9.06 -14.39
CA GLU A 73 16.80 -7.65 -14.59
C GLU A 73 15.44 -7.49 -15.27
N ALA A 74 15.13 -8.34 -16.26
CA ALA A 74 13.84 -8.32 -16.93
C ALA A 74 12.65 -8.53 -15.97
N LEU A 75 12.82 -9.34 -14.92
CA LEU A 75 11.76 -9.56 -13.93
C LEU A 75 11.55 -8.33 -13.05
N ILE A 76 12.63 -7.62 -12.71
CA ILE A 76 12.58 -6.36 -11.96
C ILE A 76 11.83 -5.32 -12.78
N HIS A 77 12.21 -5.12 -14.04
CA HIS A 77 11.55 -4.15 -14.93
C HIS A 77 10.06 -4.44 -15.10
N VAL A 78 9.68 -5.70 -15.35
CA VAL A 78 8.26 -6.09 -15.47
C VAL A 78 7.51 -5.84 -14.16
N ALA A 79 8.12 -6.12 -13.00
CA ALA A 79 7.52 -5.86 -11.71
C ALA A 79 7.31 -4.34 -11.49
N GLU A 80 8.31 -3.52 -11.75
CA GLU A 80 8.23 -2.05 -11.65
C GLU A 80 7.18 -1.46 -12.59
N MET A 81 7.14 -1.93 -13.85
CA MET A 81 6.10 -1.54 -14.80
C MET A 81 4.70 -1.88 -14.28
N SER A 82 4.53 -3.07 -13.71
CA SER A 82 3.23 -3.52 -13.19
C SER A 82 2.73 -2.63 -12.05
N VAL A 83 3.63 -2.15 -11.17
CA VAL A 83 3.32 -1.18 -10.12
C VAL A 83 2.94 0.17 -10.74
N GLY A 84 3.67 0.63 -11.75
CA GLY A 84 3.34 1.86 -12.48
C GLY A 84 1.92 1.83 -13.06
N VAL A 85 1.56 0.74 -13.75
CA VAL A 85 0.20 0.53 -14.28
C VAL A 85 -0.84 0.52 -13.16
N LEU A 86 -0.55 -0.18 -12.06
CA LEU A 86 -1.45 -0.25 -10.90
C LEU A 86 -1.73 1.15 -10.32
N LEU A 87 -0.69 1.97 -10.10
CA LEU A 87 -0.82 3.31 -9.54
C LEU A 87 -1.64 4.24 -10.46
N ILE A 88 -1.40 4.18 -11.78
CA ILE A 88 -2.23 4.91 -12.76
C ILE A 88 -3.68 4.46 -12.64
N GLY A 89 -3.92 3.15 -12.62
CA GLY A 89 -5.25 2.57 -12.48
C GLY A 89 -5.97 3.02 -11.21
N LEU A 90 -5.29 3.02 -10.06
CA LEU A 90 -5.85 3.47 -8.78
C LEU A 90 -6.19 4.96 -8.77
N GLY A 91 -5.32 5.80 -9.34
CA GLY A 91 -5.58 7.23 -9.46
C GLY A 91 -6.75 7.54 -10.39
N LEU A 92 -6.79 6.94 -11.58
CA LEU A 92 -7.90 7.11 -12.54
C LEU A 92 -9.22 6.58 -11.99
N TYR A 93 -9.20 5.44 -11.31
CA TYR A 93 -10.38 4.88 -10.64
C TYR A 93 -10.90 5.82 -9.55
N SER A 94 -10.00 6.42 -8.76
CA SER A 94 -10.36 7.43 -7.75
C SER A 94 -11.04 8.64 -8.39
N PHE A 95 -10.51 9.16 -9.50
CA PHE A 95 -11.14 10.27 -10.24
C PHE A 95 -12.51 9.90 -10.80
N TRP A 96 -12.66 8.69 -11.35
CA TRP A 96 -13.93 8.20 -11.84
C TRP A 96 -14.96 8.10 -10.70
N GLN A 97 -14.56 7.57 -9.55
CA GLN A 97 -15.42 7.51 -8.35
C GLN A 97 -15.87 8.91 -7.90
N PHE A 98 -14.97 9.90 -7.89
CA PHE A 98 -15.32 11.27 -7.52
C PHE A 98 -16.35 11.91 -8.47
N ARG A 99 -16.35 11.54 -9.76
CA ARG A 99 -17.35 12.03 -10.72
C ARG A 99 -18.73 11.41 -10.54
N GLN A 100 -18.78 10.15 -10.10
CA GLN A 100 -20.05 9.45 -9.83
C GLN A 100 -20.70 9.91 -8.51
N GLN A 101 -19.89 10.37 -7.56
CA GLN A 101 -20.33 10.94 -6.29
C GLN A 101 -20.83 12.38 -6.47
N LYS A 102 -22.06 12.56 -6.98
CA LYS A 102 -22.72 13.88 -7.02
C LYS A 102 -22.89 14.38 -5.58
N LEU A 103 -22.29 15.52 -5.27
CA LEU A 103 -22.49 16.23 -4.00
C LEU A 103 -23.91 16.80 -4.00
N VAL A 104 -24.80 16.22 -3.21
CA VAL A 104 -26.15 16.77 -3.00
C VAL A 104 -26.14 17.53 -1.68
N ILE A 105 -26.44 18.83 -1.73
CA ILE A 105 -26.56 19.66 -0.53
C ILE A 105 -28.00 19.51 -0.04
N THR A 106 -28.23 18.66 0.94
CA THR A 106 -29.54 18.51 1.58
C THR A 106 -29.60 19.41 2.81
N LYS A 107 -30.46 20.43 2.78
CA LYS A 107 -30.70 21.30 3.93
C LYS A 107 -31.67 20.63 4.89
N HIS A 108 -31.32 20.53 6.16
CA HIS A 108 -32.22 20.06 7.22
C HIS A 108 -32.53 21.22 8.18
N ARG A 109 -33.78 21.28 8.65
CA ARG A 109 -34.24 22.25 9.64
C ARG A 109 -34.67 21.50 10.89
N HIS A 110 -33.97 21.71 12.01
CA HIS A 110 -34.36 21.22 13.33
C HIS A 110 -34.90 22.39 14.14
N GLY A 111 -36.23 22.53 14.22
CA GLY A 111 -36.87 23.64 14.93
C GLY A 111 -36.53 24.99 14.30
N ASP A 112 -35.87 25.87 15.06
CA ASP A 112 -35.47 27.22 14.63
C ASP A 112 -34.03 27.33 14.13
N VAL A 113 -33.30 26.20 14.08
CA VAL A 113 -31.93 26.14 13.56
C VAL A 113 -31.95 25.50 12.17
N GLU A 114 -31.66 26.30 11.15
CA GLU A 114 -31.38 25.84 9.80
C GLU A 114 -29.90 25.51 9.70
N HIS A 115 -29.54 24.25 9.47
CA HIS A 115 -28.17 23.88 9.18
C HIS A 115 -28.08 23.11 7.86
N SER A 116 -27.08 23.47 7.06
CA SER A 116 -26.74 22.76 5.82
C SER A 116 -25.60 21.80 6.13
N HIS A 117 -25.88 20.49 6.06
CA HIS A 117 -24.83 19.48 6.00
C HIS A 117 -24.72 18.95 4.58
N TRP A 118 -23.51 18.59 4.19
CA TRP A 118 -23.27 17.89 2.94
C TRP A 118 -23.70 16.44 3.12
N HIS A 119 -24.83 16.04 2.53
CA HIS A 119 -25.29 14.66 2.58
C HIS A 119 -24.91 13.94 1.28
N HIS A 120 -24.54 12.67 1.35
CA HIS A 120 -24.48 11.83 0.16
C HIS A 120 -25.92 11.41 -0.13
N ASP A 121 -26.42 11.63 -1.35
CA ASP A 121 -27.67 10.98 -1.76
C ASP A 121 -27.38 9.47 -1.84
N GLU A 122 -27.84 8.69 -0.86
CA GLU A 122 -27.87 7.22 -0.91
C GLU A 122 -29.11 6.70 -1.67
N HIS A 123 -29.69 7.51 -2.56
CA HIS A 123 -30.77 7.07 -3.43
C HIS A 123 -30.29 6.85 -4.85
N GLY A 124 -30.10 5.57 -5.19
CA GLY A 124 -30.05 5.13 -6.59
C GLY A 124 -29.01 4.09 -6.94
N LYS A 125 -28.92 3.00 -6.16
CA LYS A 125 -28.95 1.60 -6.63
C LYS A 125 -28.60 0.69 -5.46
N ASP A 126 -29.50 -0.25 -5.20
CA ASP A 126 -29.20 -1.52 -4.56
C ASP A 126 -28.10 -2.24 -5.33
N VAL A 127 -26.84 -1.84 -5.12
CA VAL A 127 -25.67 -2.71 -5.30
C VAL A 127 -25.40 -3.36 -3.95
N GLU A 128 -26.45 -3.92 -3.38
CA GLU A 128 -26.38 -5.01 -2.44
C GLU A 128 -25.86 -6.22 -3.22
N LYS A 129 -24.52 -6.39 -3.27
CA LYS A 129 -23.74 -7.64 -3.53
C LYS A 129 -22.30 -7.34 -4.00
N THR A 130 -21.43 -6.79 -3.17
CA THR A 130 -19.96 -6.98 -3.30
C THR A 130 -19.22 -7.00 -1.95
N ALA A 131 -19.91 -7.32 -0.84
CA ALA A 131 -19.27 -7.46 0.47
C ALA A 131 -18.24 -8.61 0.55
N THR A 132 -18.17 -9.50 -0.45
CA THR A 132 -17.27 -10.66 -0.49
C THR A 132 -16.05 -10.51 -1.42
N LYS A 133 -15.93 -9.41 -2.20
CA LYS A 133 -14.84 -9.28 -3.20
C LYS A 133 -13.61 -8.50 -2.72
N ASP A 134 -13.71 -7.72 -1.65
CA ASP A 134 -12.61 -6.83 -1.21
C ASP A 134 -11.57 -7.54 -0.30
N GLY A 135 -11.80 -8.79 0.12
CA GLY A 135 -10.95 -9.46 1.12
C GLY A 135 -9.53 -9.78 0.62
N HIS A 136 -9.38 -10.12 -0.67
CA HIS A 136 -8.11 -10.54 -1.26
C HIS A 136 -7.33 -9.41 -1.92
N LEU A 137 -7.99 -8.29 -2.23
CA LEU A 137 -7.36 -7.14 -2.89
C LEU A 137 -6.09 -6.64 -2.18
N PRO A 138 -6.05 -6.46 -0.84
CA PRO A 138 -4.83 -6.00 -0.17
C PRO A 138 -3.67 -6.98 -0.37
N VAL A 139 -3.94 -8.28 -0.22
CA VAL A 139 -2.95 -9.35 -0.40
C VAL A 139 -2.44 -9.38 -1.84
N MET A 140 -3.33 -9.28 -2.84
CA MET A 140 -2.95 -9.26 -4.25
C MET A 140 -2.09 -8.05 -4.61
N VAL A 141 -2.46 -6.86 -4.10
CA VAL A 141 -1.65 -5.65 -4.28
C VAL A 141 -0.29 -5.80 -3.60
N GLY A 142 -0.25 -6.46 -2.43
CA GLY A 142 0.98 -6.80 -1.73
C GLY A 142 1.87 -7.75 -2.53
N VAL A 143 1.29 -8.80 -3.11
CA VAL A 143 2.00 -9.75 -3.98
C VAL A 143 2.61 -9.05 -5.18
N LEU A 144 1.85 -8.15 -5.83
CA LEU A 144 2.34 -7.37 -6.97
C LEU A 144 3.53 -6.49 -6.57
N HIS A 145 3.44 -5.81 -5.43
CA HIS A 145 4.53 -4.99 -4.91
C HIS A 145 5.73 -5.80 -4.40
N GLY A 146 5.54 -7.07 -3.99
CA GLY A 146 6.61 -7.86 -3.38
C GLY A 146 7.82 -8.12 -4.27
N LEU A 147 7.69 -8.03 -5.60
CA LEU A 147 8.85 -8.08 -6.52
C LEU A 147 9.35 -6.70 -6.92
N ALA A 148 8.47 -5.69 -6.93
CA ALA A 148 8.78 -4.34 -7.38
C ALA A 148 9.39 -3.51 -6.25
N GLY A 149 10.52 -2.84 -6.49
CA GLY A 149 11.19 -2.02 -5.47
C GLY A 149 11.91 -2.81 -4.35
N SER A 150 11.60 -4.09 -4.16
CA SER A 150 12.30 -4.97 -3.20
C SER A 150 13.59 -5.59 -3.74
N ALA A 151 14.00 -5.24 -4.98
CA ALA A 151 15.23 -5.72 -5.58
C ALA A 151 16.49 -5.48 -4.70
N PRO A 152 16.66 -4.33 -4.01
CA PRO A 152 17.81 -4.14 -3.11
C PRO A 152 17.84 -5.12 -1.92
N ALA A 153 16.68 -5.51 -1.40
CA ALA A 153 16.58 -6.47 -0.30
C ALA A 153 16.94 -7.90 -0.76
N LEU A 154 16.46 -8.30 -1.95
CA LEU A 154 16.77 -9.60 -2.54
C LEU A 154 18.22 -9.68 -3.07
N ALA A 155 18.77 -8.57 -3.56
CA ALA A 155 20.15 -8.49 -4.05
C ALA A 155 21.20 -8.65 -2.94
N LEU A 156 20.83 -8.43 -1.68
CA LEU A 156 21.72 -8.63 -0.54
C LEU A 156 21.86 -10.12 -0.16
N ILE A 157 20.93 -10.98 -0.59
CA ILE A 157 20.93 -12.41 -0.24
C ILE A 157 22.21 -13.13 -0.72
N PRO A 158 22.67 -13.00 -1.98
CA PRO A 158 23.92 -13.62 -2.43
C PRO A 158 25.16 -13.02 -1.76
N ALA A 159 25.14 -11.73 -1.40
CA ALA A 159 26.24 -11.08 -0.68
C ALA A 159 26.36 -11.61 0.76
N ILE A 160 25.23 -11.98 1.36
CA ILE A 160 25.16 -12.71 2.64
C ILE A 160 25.38 -14.23 2.42
N GLY A 161 25.59 -14.69 1.18
CA GLY A 161 25.57 -16.09 0.73
C GLY A 161 26.68 -17.02 1.26
N GLN A 162 27.60 -16.52 2.08
CA GLN A 162 28.48 -17.39 2.91
C GLN A 162 27.82 -17.82 4.23
N THR A 163 26.63 -17.30 4.54
CA THR A 163 25.93 -17.58 5.80
C THR A 163 24.92 -18.71 5.64
N GLU A 164 24.55 -19.32 6.76
CA GLU A 164 23.56 -20.39 6.81
C GLU A 164 22.17 -19.93 6.32
N LEU A 165 21.40 -20.85 5.75
CA LEU A 165 20.02 -20.63 5.31
C LEU A 165 19.13 -20.02 6.42
N SER A 166 19.42 -20.34 7.69
CA SER A 166 18.73 -19.79 8.87
C SER A 166 18.84 -18.26 8.95
N VAL A 167 19.98 -17.69 8.57
CA VAL A 167 20.24 -16.24 8.58
C VAL A 167 19.45 -15.54 7.49
N VAL A 168 19.41 -16.12 6.29
CA VAL A 168 18.66 -15.57 5.15
C VAL A 168 17.16 -15.54 5.47
N ILE A 169 16.62 -16.63 6.01
CA ILE A 169 15.21 -16.70 6.44
C ILE A 169 14.95 -15.68 7.54
N GLY A 170 15.82 -15.61 8.56
CA GLY A 170 15.71 -14.63 9.65
C GLY A 170 15.71 -13.18 9.16
N TYR A 171 16.61 -12.86 8.21
CA TYR A 171 16.69 -11.56 7.56
C TYR A 171 15.39 -11.22 6.82
N LEU A 172 14.88 -12.11 5.97
CA LEU A 172 13.66 -11.87 5.18
C LEU A 172 12.40 -11.76 6.03
N LEU A 173 12.30 -12.57 7.10
CA LEU A 173 11.20 -12.48 8.05
C LEU A 173 11.24 -11.15 8.81
N MET A 174 12.41 -10.75 9.32
CA MET A 174 12.54 -9.47 10.02
C MET A 174 12.34 -8.27 9.10
N PHE A 175 12.79 -8.35 7.85
CA PHE A 175 12.45 -7.37 6.81
C PHE A 175 10.94 -7.25 6.62
N SER A 176 10.26 -8.38 6.46
CA SER A 176 8.79 -8.42 6.29
C SER A 176 8.04 -7.88 7.52
N ILE A 177 8.53 -8.16 8.73
CA ILE A 177 7.99 -7.58 9.97
C ILE A 177 8.20 -6.07 10.00
N GLY A 178 9.38 -5.58 9.60
CA GLY A 178 9.67 -4.15 9.47
C GLY A 178 8.70 -3.47 8.50
N VAL A 179 8.45 -4.08 7.34
CA VAL A 179 7.48 -3.60 6.36
C VAL A 179 6.07 -3.54 6.95
N MET A 180 5.63 -4.61 7.60
CA MET A 180 4.31 -4.70 8.20
C MET A 180 4.09 -3.63 9.29
N LEU A 181 5.04 -3.47 10.22
CA LEU A 181 4.92 -2.50 11.30
C LEU A 181 4.94 -1.05 10.76
N SER A 182 5.83 -0.75 9.82
CA SER A 182 5.92 0.56 9.18
C SER A 182 4.62 0.90 8.44
N MET A 183 4.07 -0.03 7.66
CA MET A 183 2.85 0.22 6.89
C MET A 183 1.58 0.26 7.76
N MET A 184 1.54 -0.49 8.87
CA MET A 184 0.47 -0.37 9.86
C MET A 184 0.53 0.98 10.59
N ALA A 185 1.73 1.46 10.95
CA ALA A 185 1.92 2.77 11.55
C ALA A 185 1.53 3.89 10.58
N PHE A 186 1.95 3.80 9.32
CA PHE A 186 1.51 4.72 8.26
C PHE A 186 -0.01 4.70 8.10
N GLY A 187 -0.61 3.52 8.00
CA GLY A 187 -2.05 3.35 7.86
C GLY A 187 -2.86 3.90 9.05
N LEU A 188 -2.35 3.74 10.28
CA LEU A 188 -2.91 4.36 11.48
C LEU A 188 -2.86 5.89 11.38
N GLY A 189 -1.71 6.45 11.00
CA GLY A 189 -1.52 7.89 10.83
C GLY A 189 -2.45 8.48 9.77
N LEU A 190 -2.45 7.89 8.57
CA LEU A 190 -3.30 8.31 7.46
C LEU A 190 -4.79 8.18 7.82
N GLY A 191 -5.21 7.04 8.37
CA GLY A 191 -6.60 6.80 8.74
C GLY A 191 -7.09 7.77 9.82
N SER A 192 -6.25 8.07 10.80
CA SER A 192 -6.56 9.06 11.84
C SER A 192 -6.66 10.47 11.26
N LEU A 193 -5.71 10.86 10.40
CA LEU A 193 -5.71 12.16 9.73
C LEU A 193 -6.96 12.33 8.85
N GLN A 194 -7.28 11.35 8.02
CA GLN A 194 -8.48 11.37 7.18
C GLN A 194 -9.77 11.42 8.02
N GLY A 195 -9.82 10.70 9.14
CA GLY A 195 -10.94 10.77 10.07
C GLY A 195 -11.13 12.15 10.69
N LEU A 196 -10.04 12.79 11.13
CA LEU A 196 -10.06 14.16 11.67
C LEU A 196 -10.47 15.19 10.62
N LEU A 197 -9.90 15.11 9.40
CA LEU A 197 -10.25 16.01 8.30
C LEU A 197 -11.72 15.88 7.93
N LYS A 198 -12.24 14.65 7.84
CA LYS A 198 -13.66 14.41 7.53
C LYS A 198 -14.60 14.93 8.61
N GLN A 199 -14.22 14.92 9.88
CA GLN A 199 -15.09 15.41 10.96
C GLN A 199 -15.06 16.93 11.12
N ARG A 200 -13.91 17.57 10.84
CA ARG A 200 -13.70 19.00 11.14
C ARG A 200 -13.64 19.90 9.91
N TYR A 201 -13.18 19.38 8.77
CA TYR A 201 -12.84 20.18 7.60
C TYR A 201 -13.16 19.44 6.28
N ASP A 202 -14.46 19.27 5.98
CA ASP A 202 -14.94 18.55 4.79
C ASP A 202 -14.25 18.98 3.49
N MET A 203 -14.07 20.29 3.28
CA MET A 203 -13.40 20.81 2.08
C MET A 203 -11.95 20.31 1.97
N LEU A 204 -11.17 20.39 3.05
CA LEU A 204 -9.79 19.90 3.08
C LEU A 204 -9.73 18.38 2.90
N PHE A 205 -10.72 17.66 3.45
CA PHE A 205 -10.86 16.23 3.20
C PHE A 205 -11.00 15.97 1.69
N TYR A 206 -11.94 16.58 0.97
CA TYR A 206 -12.10 16.37 -0.47
C TYR A 206 -10.86 16.77 -1.29
N TRP A 207 -10.19 17.87 -0.94
CA TRP A 207 -8.94 18.27 -1.59
C TRP A 207 -7.83 17.24 -1.38
N SER A 208 -7.64 16.76 -0.15
CA SER A 208 -6.62 15.73 0.12
C SER A 208 -6.88 14.45 -0.68
N ARG A 209 -8.15 14.03 -0.83
CA ARG A 209 -8.50 12.87 -1.67
C ARG A 209 -8.10 13.06 -3.13
N ARG A 210 -8.31 14.26 -3.69
CA ARG A 210 -7.96 14.59 -5.08
C ARG A 210 -6.45 14.68 -5.28
N VAL A 211 -5.73 15.24 -4.31
CA VAL A 211 -4.27 15.31 -4.33
C VAL A 211 -3.67 13.92 -4.31
N ILE A 212 -4.16 13.01 -3.45
CA ILE A 212 -3.71 11.61 -3.41
C ILE A 212 -3.94 10.92 -4.77
N ALA A 213 -5.13 11.08 -5.36
CA ALA A 213 -5.42 10.49 -6.66
C ALA A 213 -4.51 11.02 -7.78
N LEU A 214 -4.27 12.34 -7.81
CA LEU A 214 -3.37 12.97 -8.77
C LEU A 214 -1.93 12.49 -8.58
N ALA A 215 -1.44 12.49 -7.34
CA ALA A 215 -0.09 12.03 -7.00
C ALA A 215 0.11 10.57 -7.39
N SER A 216 -0.87 9.70 -7.14
CA SER A 216 -0.83 8.29 -7.54
C SER A 216 -0.75 8.14 -9.06
N THR A 217 -1.54 8.90 -9.84
CA THR A 217 -1.44 8.86 -11.31
C THR A 217 -0.08 9.36 -11.81
N LEU A 218 0.41 10.48 -11.27
CA LEU A 218 1.71 11.05 -11.68
C LEU A 218 2.89 10.14 -11.34
N LEU A 219 2.89 9.56 -10.13
CA LEU A 219 3.93 8.61 -9.72
C LEU A 219 3.85 7.32 -10.53
N GLY A 220 2.67 6.83 -10.85
CA GLY A 220 2.52 5.69 -11.76
C GLY A 220 3.07 5.96 -13.16
N CYS A 221 2.82 7.16 -13.72
CA CYS A 221 3.43 7.59 -14.98
C CYS A 221 4.96 7.69 -14.88
N PHE A 222 5.48 8.20 -13.77
CA PHE A 222 6.93 8.28 -13.53
C PHE A 222 7.57 6.89 -13.45
N TRP A 223 6.97 5.94 -12.74
CA TRP A 223 7.44 4.54 -12.67
C TRP A 223 7.43 3.88 -14.05
N LEU A 224 6.38 4.08 -14.85
CA LEU A 224 6.33 3.57 -16.21
C LEU A 224 7.40 4.17 -17.11
N TYR A 225 7.66 5.47 -16.98
CA TYR A 225 8.71 6.14 -17.75
C TYR A 225 10.11 5.65 -17.35
N GLN A 226 10.34 5.40 -16.07
CA GLN A 226 11.63 4.90 -15.58
C GLN A 226 11.91 3.45 -16.01
N ALA A 227 10.86 2.64 -16.14
CA ALA A 227 10.96 1.23 -16.46
C ALA A 227 11.05 0.92 -17.97
N VAL A 228 10.93 1.93 -18.84
CA VAL A 228 11.08 1.85 -20.31
C VAL A 228 12.39 2.46 -20.74
#